data_AF-A4JTM4-F1
#
_entry.id   AF-A4JTM4-F1
#
_cell.length_a   1.000
_cell.length_b   1.000
_cell.length_c   1.000
_cell.angle_alpha   90.00
_cell.angle_beta   90.00
_cell.angle_gamma   90.00
#
_symmetry.space_group_name_H-M   'P 1'
#
loop_
_entity.id
_entity.type
_entity.pdbx_description
1 polymer ?
#
loop_
_entity_poly.entity_id
_entity_poly.type
_entity_poly.pdbx_seq_one_letter_code
_entity_poly.pdbx_strand_id
1 'polypeptide(L)'
;MREMSSKTAHYAAGVVLGAGVVYATVDVFSGWQLLTIFVGCLMGSSAPDTLEIKSWIWGKRISLIPHRTITHWLLGWICVCLWVAVRAVEVGTFGWCVAFGFCLSGLCHVIMDATTPMGVPMLHPYRRSRRHRGCR
;
A
#
# COMPACT_ATOMS: atom_id res chain seq x y z
N MET A 1 10.65 18.31 18.23
CA MET A 1 10.29 17.06 17.53
C MET A 1 10.68 17.25 16.06
N ARG A 2 11.55 16.42 15.48
CA ARG A 2 11.84 16.49 14.03
C ARG A 2 10.60 15.95 13.30
N GLU A 3 9.97 16.76 12.47
CA GLU A 3 8.91 16.28 11.58
C GLU A 3 9.54 15.25 10.61
N MET A 4 9.06 14.00 10.66
CA MET A 4 9.47 12.99 9.69
C MET A 4 8.89 13.35 8.32
N SER A 5 9.72 13.22 7.29
CA SER A 5 9.24 13.27 5.91
C SER A 5 8.17 12.20 5.69
N SER A 6 7.09 12.53 4.98
CA SER A 6 6.00 11.59 4.66
C SER A 6 6.52 10.28 4.07
N LYS A 7 7.53 10.33 3.20
CA LYS A 7 8.18 9.12 2.65
C LYS A 7 8.76 8.22 3.73
N THR A 8 9.46 8.80 4.71
CA THR A 8 10.06 8.07 5.83
C THR A 8 9.00 7.39 6.69
N ALA A 9 7.85 8.07 6.91
CA ALA A 9 6.74 7.50 7.66
C ALA A 9 6.13 6.27 6.96
N HIS A 10 5.93 6.34 5.64
CA HIS A 10 5.41 5.20 4.87
C HIS A 10 6.38 4.01 4.87
N TYR A 11 7.69 4.25 4.70
CA TYR A 11 8.70 3.20 4.80
C TYR A 11 8.74 2.57 6.20
N ALA A 12 8.69 3.36 7.26
CA ALA A 12 8.65 2.86 8.63
C ALA A 12 7.40 1.98 8.87
N ALA A 13 6.23 2.43 8.40
CA ALA A 13 5.00 1.63 8.45
C ALA A 13 5.16 0.30 7.69
N GLY A 14 5.81 0.31 6.52
CA GLY A 14 6.10 -0.90 5.75
C GLY A 14 7.02 -1.89 6.47
N VAL A 15 8.04 -1.40 7.19
CA VAL A 15 8.93 -2.25 8.01
C VAL A 15 8.16 -2.89 9.16
N VAL A 16 7.39 -2.09 9.91
CA VAL A 16 6.61 -2.57 11.07
C VAL A 16 5.56 -3.58 10.62
N LEU A 17 4.83 -3.27 9.54
CA LEU A 17 3.85 -4.19 8.98
C LEU A 17 4.54 -5.46 8.47
N GLY A 18 5.67 -5.35 7.77
CA GLY A 18 6.44 -6.49 7.29
C GLY A 18 6.83 -7.43 8.42
N ALA A 19 7.38 -6.91 9.52
CA ALA A 19 7.73 -7.70 10.68
C ALA A 19 6.51 -8.38 11.31
N GLY A 20 5.39 -7.64 11.44
CA GLY A 20 4.14 -8.17 11.97
C GLY A 20 3.55 -9.29 11.12
N VAL A 21 3.59 -9.16 9.79
CA VAL A 21 3.09 -10.18 8.85
C VAL A 21 3.96 -11.43 8.88
N VAL A 22 5.28 -11.27 8.90
CA VAL A 22 6.21 -12.41 9.05
C VAL A 22 5.92 -13.17 10.33
N TYR A 23 5.78 -12.46 11.45
CA TYR A 23 5.45 -13.08 12.73
C TYR A 23 4.10 -13.80 12.70
N ALA A 24 3.06 -13.15 12.17
CA ALA A 24 1.70 -13.70 12.13
C ALA A 24 1.52 -14.89 11.16
N THR A 25 2.49 -15.14 10.28
CA THR A 25 2.37 -16.17 9.23
C THR A 25 3.52 -17.18 9.23
N VAL A 26 4.31 -17.21 10.32
CA VAL A 26 5.48 -18.10 10.45
C VAL A 26 5.14 -19.58 10.34
N ASP A 27 3.93 -19.98 10.78
CA ASP A 27 3.46 -21.37 10.71
C ASP A 27 2.83 -21.73 9.36
N VAL A 28 2.66 -20.74 8.47
CA VAL A 28 2.01 -20.90 7.16
C VAL A 28 3.05 -20.95 6.03
N PHE A 29 4.12 -20.17 6.15
CA PHE A 29 5.12 -19.99 5.11
C PHE A 29 6.50 -20.45 5.56
N SER A 30 7.27 -21.00 4.64
CA SER A 30 8.68 -21.32 4.85
C SER A 30 9.54 -20.06 4.99
N GLY A 31 10.74 -20.19 5.56
CA GLY A 31 11.62 -19.05 5.85
C GLY A 31 11.95 -18.17 4.64
N TRP A 32 12.15 -18.75 3.45
CA TRP A 32 12.41 -17.97 2.24
C TRP A 32 11.15 -17.22 1.77
N GLN A 33 9.98 -17.82 1.90
CA GLN A 33 8.70 -17.17 1.57
C GLN A 33 8.47 -15.98 2.50
N LEU A 34 8.68 -16.15 3.81
CA LEU A 34 8.61 -15.06 4.80
C LEU A 34 9.55 -13.91 4.45
N LEU A 35 10.80 -14.20 4.06
CA LEU A 35 11.75 -13.17 3.61
C LEU A 35 11.23 -12.42 2.37
N THR A 36 10.69 -13.14 1.39
CA THR A 36 10.14 -12.50 0.18
C THR A 36 8.88 -11.69 0.43
N ILE A 37 8.02 -12.12 1.35
CA ILE A 37 6.86 -11.36 1.83
C ILE A 37 7.35 -10.07 2.50
N PHE A 38 8.36 -10.16 3.37
CA PHE A 38 8.94 -8.98 4.01
C PHE A 38 9.50 -7.97 2.99
N VAL A 39 10.28 -8.44 2.01
CA VAL A 39 10.79 -7.60 0.91
C VAL A 39 9.63 -6.98 0.12
N GLY A 40 8.58 -7.77 -0.17
CA GLY A 40 7.34 -7.27 -0.76
C GLY A 40 6.72 -6.13 0.04
N CYS A 41 6.65 -6.26 1.37
CA CYS A 41 6.13 -5.19 2.24
C CYS A 41 6.95 -3.90 2.16
N LEU A 42 8.27 -4.00 2.06
CA LEU A 42 9.14 -2.82 1.88
C LEU A 42 8.85 -2.12 0.55
N MET A 43 8.67 -2.88 -0.53
CA MET A 43 8.34 -2.35 -1.86
C MET A 43 6.93 -1.76 -1.90
N GLY A 44 5.96 -2.41 -1.25
CA GLY A 44 4.56 -2.00 -1.21
C GLY A 44 4.31 -0.73 -0.42
N SER A 45 5.20 -0.38 0.50
CA SER A 45 5.03 0.73 1.44
C SER A 45 4.84 2.09 0.78
N SER A 46 5.37 2.26 -0.44
CA SER A 46 5.23 3.47 -1.27
C SER A 46 4.58 3.19 -2.63
N ALA A 47 3.95 2.01 -2.79
CA ALA A 47 3.37 1.59 -4.05
C ALA A 47 2.25 2.51 -4.54
N PRO A 48 1.26 2.92 -3.72
CA PRO A 48 0.19 3.80 -4.19
C PRO A 48 0.70 5.10 -4.83
N ASP A 49 1.73 5.71 -4.24
CA ASP A 49 2.38 6.94 -4.73
C ASP A 49 3.27 6.73 -5.95
N THR A 50 3.96 5.58 -6.02
CA THR A 50 4.89 5.27 -7.12
C THR A 50 4.13 4.91 -8.39
N LEU A 51 3.00 4.21 -8.23
CA LEU A 51 2.11 3.82 -9.33
C LEU A 51 1.39 5.01 -9.98
N GLU A 52 1.48 6.22 -9.42
CA GLU A 52 0.90 7.42 -10.03
C GLU A 52 1.64 7.87 -11.30
N ILE A 53 2.87 7.36 -11.51
CA ILE A 53 3.76 7.67 -12.63
C ILE A 53 3.87 9.19 -12.83
N LYS A 54 4.62 9.80 -11.92
CA LYS A 54 4.92 11.23 -11.96
C LYS A 54 6.16 11.49 -12.80
N SER A 55 6.04 12.44 -13.72
CA SER A 55 7.14 12.98 -14.51
C SER A 55 7.24 14.48 -14.26
N TRP A 56 8.45 15.01 -14.42
CA TRP A 56 8.70 16.44 -14.31
C TRP A 56 9.12 16.97 -15.67
N ILE A 57 8.26 17.78 -16.29
CA ILE A 57 8.53 18.40 -17.59
C ILE A 57 8.47 19.91 -17.38
N TRP A 58 9.55 20.61 -17.71
CA TRP A 58 9.67 22.08 -17.66
C TRP A 58 9.18 22.72 -16.35
N GLY A 59 9.62 22.19 -15.19
CA GLY A 59 9.24 22.78 -13.91
C GLY A 59 7.83 22.44 -13.44
N LYS A 60 7.05 21.67 -14.21
CA LYS A 60 5.69 21.26 -13.86
C LYS A 60 5.63 19.76 -13.55
N ARG A 61 4.96 19.41 -12.46
CA ARG A 61 4.59 18.02 -12.14
C ARG A 61 3.47 17.58 -13.08
N ILE A 62 3.73 16.55 -13.87
CA ILE A 62 2.73 15.87 -14.68
C ILE A 62 2.61 14.45 -14.12
N SER A 63 1.38 13.99 -13.89
CA SER A 63 1.11 12.65 -13.39
C SER A 63 0.22 11.95 -14.40
N LEU A 64 0.62 10.77 -14.87
CA LEU A 64 -0.21 9.99 -15.81
C LEU A 64 -1.51 9.56 -15.14
N ILE A 65 -1.39 9.13 -13.89
CA ILE A 65 -2.53 8.83 -13.03
C ILE A 65 -2.63 9.96 -12.00
N PRO A 66 -3.77 10.67 -11.89
CA PRO A 66 -3.91 11.75 -10.93
C PRO A 66 -3.77 11.27 -9.49
N HIS A 67 -3.13 12.08 -8.65
CA HIS A 67 -2.87 11.74 -7.26
C HIS A 67 -4.15 11.37 -6.51
N ARG A 68 -4.11 10.25 -5.77
CA ARG A 68 -5.25 9.72 -5.00
C ARG A 68 -6.51 9.45 -5.83
N THR A 69 -6.33 8.74 -6.94
CA THR A 69 -7.42 8.17 -7.75
C THR A 69 -7.36 6.65 -7.71
N ILE A 70 -7.12 5.99 -8.83
CA ILE A 70 -7.15 4.52 -8.95
C ILE A 70 -6.08 3.84 -8.08
N THR A 71 -4.91 4.44 -7.93
CA THR A 71 -3.81 3.89 -7.11
C THR A 71 -4.08 3.96 -5.61
N HIS A 72 -5.08 4.75 -5.17
CA HIS A 72 -5.51 4.86 -3.79
C HIS A 72 -6.93 4.33 -3.59
N TRP A 73 -7.43 3.54 -4.53
CA TRP A 73 -8.77 2.98 -4.44
C TRP A 73 -8.79 1.84 -3.42
N LEU A 74 -9.38 2.11 -2.25
CA LEU A 74 -9.34 1.19 -1.10
C LEU A 74 -9.93 -0.18 -1.43
N LEU A 75 -11.11 -0.22 -2.03
CA LEU A 75 -11.75 -1.49 -2.39
C LEU A 75 -10.91 -2.27 -3.42
N GLY A 76 -10.28 -1.57 -4.37
CA GLY A 76 -9.38 -2.19 -5.34
C GLY A 76 -8.20 -2.90 -4.66
N TRP A 77 -7.56 -2.24 -3.69
CA TRP A 77 -6.48 -2.86 -2.91
C TRP A 77 -6.95 -4.02 -2.05
N ILE A 78 -8.14 -3.93 -1.44
CA ILE A 78 -8.71 -5.06 -0.67
C ILE A 78 -8.91 -6.28 -1.58
N CYS A 79 -9.55 -6.10 -2.73
CA CYS A 79 -9.83 -7.19 -3.67
C CYS A 79 -8.53 -7.85 -4.16
N VAL A 80 -7.55 -7.05 -4.59
CA VAL A 80 -6.26 -7.57 -5.05
C VAL A 80 -5.49 -8.24 -3.92
N CYS A 81 -5.47 -7.65 -2.72
CA CYS A 81 -4.77 -8.21 -1.56
C CYS A 81 -5.35 -9.58 -1.17
N LEU A 82 -6.68 -9.72 -1.14
CA LEU A 82 -7.33 -11.00 -0.85
C LEU A 82 -7.01 -12.05 -1.91
N TRP A 83 -7.10 -11.68 -3.20
CA TRP A 83 -6.77 -12.60 -4.28
C TRP A 83 -5.32 -13.09 -4.18
N VAL A 84 -4.38 -12.17 -4.02
CA VAL A 84 -2.96 -12.52 -3.92
C VAL A 84 -2.65 -13.30 -2.64
N ALA A 85 -3.31 -13.02 -1.52
CA ALA A 85 -3.16 -13.79 -0.28
C ALA A 85 -3.53 -15.26 -0.48
N VAL A 86 -4.68 -15.52 -1.13
CA VAL A 86 -5.10 -16.90 -1.47
C VAL A 86 -4.05 -17.57 -2.36
N ARG A 87 -3.56 -16.90 -3.41
CA ARG A 87 -2.56 -17.47 -4.32
C ARG A 87 -1.20 -17.70 -3.65
N ALA A 88 -0.81 -16.84 -2.71
CA ALA A 88 0.41 -17.02 -1.92
C ALA A 88 0.31 -18.29 -1.05
N VAL A 89 -0.82 -18.55 -0.42
CA VAL A 89 -1.02 -19.77 0.40
C VAL A 89 -1.13 -21.02 -0.47
N GLU A 90 -1.91 -20.98 -1.56
CA GLU A 90 -2.15 -22.15 -2.41
C GLU A 90 -0.92 -22.57 -3.24
N VAL A 91 -0.22 -21.59 -3.80
CA VAL A 91 0.83 -21.82 -4.80
C VAL A 91 2.23 -21.55 -4.24
N GLY A 92 2.36 -20.56 -3.35
CA GLY A 92 3.60 -20.33 -2.60
C GLY A 92 4.84 -19.97 -3.42
N THR A 93 4.70 -19.56 -4.69
CA THR A 93 5.86 -19.18 -5.51
C THR A 93 6.44 -17.84 -5.07
N PHE A 94 7.70 -17.59 -5.46
CA PHE A 94 8.38 -16.31 -5.23
C PHE A 94 7.53 -15.11 -5.66
N GLY A 95 6.95 -15.15 -6.86
CA GLY A 95 6.12 -14.07 -7.38
C GLY A 95 4.89 -13.79 -6.51
N TRP A 96 4.17 -14.83 -6.07
CA TRP A 96 2.99 -14.66 -5.22
C TRP A 96 3.32 -14.17 -3.82
N CYS A 97 4.43 -14.62 -3.24
CA CYS A 97 4.87 -14.18 -1.91
C CYS A 97 5.29 -12.70 -1.91
N VAL A 98 6.08 -12.27 -2.91
CA VAL A 98 6.42 -10.85 -3.08
C VAL A 98 5.18 -10.01 -3.33
N ALA A 99 4.28 -10.47 -4.21
CA ALA A 99 3.04 -9.76 -4.50
C ALA A 99 2.16 -9.64 -3.26
N PHE A 100 2.11 -10.65 -2.39
CA PHE A 100 1.31 -10.62 -1.16
C PHE A 100 1.79 -9.53 -0.20
N GLY A 101 3.10 -9.51 0.10
CA GLY A 101 3.68 -8.46 0.93
C GLY A 101 3.49 -7.06 0.31
N PHE A 102 3.69 -6.95 -1.00
CA PHE A 102 3.48 -5.70 -1.74
C PHE A 102 2.05 -5.19 -1.62
N CYS A 103 1.06 -6.07 -1.82
CA CYS A 103 -0.35 -5.70 -1.76
C CYS A 103 -0.80 -5.36 -0.34
N LEU A 104 -0.33 -6.10 0.65
CA LEU A 104 -0.69 -5.87 2.04
C LEU A 104 -0.12 -4.55 2.57
N SER A 105 1.12 -4.22 2.23
CA SER A 105 1.73 -2.93 2.57
C SER A 105 1.15 -1.76 1.79
N GLY A 106 0.82 -1.96 0.50
CA GLY A 106 0.09 -0.97 -0.30
C GLY A 106 -1.31 -0.70 0.27
N LEU A 107 -2.02 -1.73 0.72
CA LEU A 107 -3.31 -1.57 1.40
C LEU A 107 -3.17 -0.80 2.72
N CYS A 108 -2.16 -1.11 3.53
CA CYS A 108 -1.86 -0.37 4.77
C CYS A 108 -1.60 1.12 4.48
N HIS A 109 -0.84 1.43 3.43
CA HIS A 109 -0.63 2.80 2.97
C HIS A 109 -1.96 3.49 2.67
N VAL A 110 -2.85 2.87 1.88
CA VAL A 110 -4.15 3.47 1.53
C VAL A 110 -5.05 3.64 2.74
N ILE A 111 -5.01 2.70 3.71
CA ILE A 111 -5.75 2.82 4.98
C ILE A 111 -5.24 4.02 5.78
N MET A 112 -3.93 4.21 5.92
CA MET A 112 -3.37 5.39 6.58
C MET A 112 -3.84 6.66 5.88
N ASP A 113 -3.81 6.68 4.56
CA ASP A 113 -4.26 7.83 3.77
C ASP A 113 -5.77 8.08 3.88
N ALA A 114 -6.58 7.04 4.07
CA ALA A 114 -8.01 7.15 4.32
C ALA A 114 -8.33 7.87 5.63
N THR A 115 -7.43 7.81 6.62
CA THR A 115 -7.58 8.54 7.89
C THR A 115 -7.25 10.03 7.77
N THR A 116 -6.62 10.46 6.67
CA THR A 116 -6.26 11.86 6.44
C THR A 116 -7.48 12.68 6.00
N PRO A 117 -7.51 14.00 6.27
CA PRO A 117 -8.63 14.87 5.86
C PRO A 117 -8.88 14.93 4.34
N MET A 118 -7.86 14.65 3.52
CA MET A 118 -8.02 14.57 2.05
C MET A 118 -8.82 13.36 1.61
N GLY A 119 -8.83 12.28 2.42
CA GLY A 119 -9.50 11.02 2.15
C GLY A 119 -8.95 10.27 0.94
N VAL A 120 -9.55 9.12 0.67
CA VAL A 120 -9.27 8.28 -0.51
C VAL A 120 -10.58 7.82 -1.16
N PRO A 121 -10.56 7.40 -2.43
CA PRO A 121 -11.69 6.75 -3.07
C PRO A 121 -12.02 5.41 -2.38
N MET A 122 -13.23 5.29 -1.84
CA MET A 122 -13.66 4.07 -1.13
C MET A 122 -14.21 3.03 -2.10
N LEU A 123 -15.36 3.32 -2.71
CA LEU A 123 -16.10 2.39 -3.58
C LEU A 123 -15.79 2.59 -5.06
N HIS A 124 -15.72 3.84 -5.52
CA HIS A 124 -15.48 4.17 -6.93
C HIS A 124 -14.16 4.92 -7.08
N PRO A 125 -13.26 4.51 -8.01
CA PRO A 125 -11.88 5.00 -8.07
C PRO A 125 -11.75 6.52 -8.30
N TYR A 126 -12.79 7.15 -8.84
CA TYR A 126 -12.83 8.59 -9.11
C TYR A 126 -13.71 9.39 -8.13
N ARG A 127 -14.40 8.75 -7.18
CA ARG A 127 -15.23 9.44 -6.17
C ARG A 127 -14.60 9.34 -4.79
N ARG A 128 -14.15 10.47 -4.27
CA ARG A 128 -13.52 10.57 -2.94
C ARG A 128 -14.58 10.66 -1.86
N SER A 129 -14.42 9.90 -0.77
CA SER A 129 -15.10 10.22 0.48
C SER A 129 -14.32 11.32 1.18
N ARG A 130 -14.79 12.56 1.07
CA ARG A 130 -14.28 13.65 1.91
C ARG A 130 -14.91 13.51 3.29
N ARG A 131 -14.10 13.38 4.33
CA ARG A 131 -14.59 13.53 5.69
C ARG A 131 -14.87 15.03 5.88
N HIS A 132 -16.15 15.43 5.85
CA HIS A 132 -16.52 16.79 6.23
C HIS A 132 -15.97 17.04 7.63
N ARG A 133 -15.05 18.01 7.76
CA ARG A 133 -14.75 18.58 9.07
C ARG A 133 -16.03 19.29 9.47
N GLY A 134 -16.79 18.71 10.40
CA GLY A 134 -17.79 19.49 11.11
C GLY A 134 -17.05 20.67 11.74
N CYS A 135 -17.41 21.90 11.34
CA CYS A 135 -17.10 23.06 12.16
C CYS A 135 -17.65 22.78 13.55
N ARG A 136 -16.75 22.62 14.52
CA ARG A 136 -17.02 22.90 15.92
C ARG A 136 -16.11 24.05 16.30
#